data_AF-A0A803MWC7-F1
#
_entry.id   AF-A0A803MWC7-F1
#
_cell.length_a   1.000
_cell.length_b   1.000
_cell.length_c   1.000
_cell.angle_alpha   90.00
_cell.angle_beta   90.00
_cell.angle_gamma   90.00
#
_symmetry.space_group_name_H-M   'P 1'
#
loop_
_entity.id
_entity.type
_entity.pdbx_description
1 polymer ?
#
loop_
_entity_poly.entity_id
_entity_poly.type
_entity_poly.pdbx_seq_one_letter_code
_entity_poly.pdbx_strand_id
1 'polypeptide(L)'
;MLITLVYILDSCELAAFAASSVVESVKKAQAEVSANILQRAISICKQNMVRAETLIFQGDPKDEICKAAEQSHVDMLVIGSRGLGGLKRAFLGSVSDYCAHHACCPVLIVKPPKHIK
;
A
#
# COMPACT_ATOMS: atom_id res chain seq x y z
N MET A 1 -13.71 -15.23 6.35
CA MET A 1 -12.54 -14.53 5.79
C MET A 1 -12.51 -13.10 6.30
N LEU A 2 -11.40 -12.66 6.90
CA LEU A 2 -11.13 -11.28 7.33
C LEU A 2 -10.02 -10.75 6.44
N ILE A 3 -10.13 -9.51 5.96
CA ILE A 3 -9.07 -8.85 5.18
C ILE A 3 -8.59 -7.62 5.95
N THR A 4 -7.28 -7.48 6.08
CA THR A 4 -6.65 -6.31 6.67
C THR A 4 -6.21 -5.37 5.55
N LEU A 5 -6.81 -4.19 5.46
CA LEU A 5 -6.48 -3.16 4.49
C LEU A 5 -5.37 -2.28 5.07
N VAL A 6 -4.22 -2.26 4.39
CA VAL A 6 -3.05 -1.50 4.85
C VAL A 6 -2.83 -0.28 3.97
N TYR A 7 -2.62 0.87 4.60
CA TYR A 7 -2.13 2.09 3.94
C TYR A 7 -0.83 2.54 4.59
N ILE A 8 0.18 2.84 3.77
CA ILE A 8 1.45 3.37 4.26
C ILE A 8 1.52 4.87 3.95
N LEU A 9 1.64 5.67 5.00
CA LEU A 9 2.05 7.06 4.89
C LEU A 9 3.55 7.09 4.59
N ASP A 10 3.86 7.36 3.32
CA ASP A 10 5.23 7.45 2.84
C ASP A 10 5.96 8.55 3.62
N SER A 11 6.98 8.12 4.37
CA SER A 11 7.90 9.04 5.03
C SER A 11 8.89 9.53 3.99
N CYS A 12 8.42 10.38 3.09
CA CYS A 12 9.31 11.02 2.13
C CYS A 12 10.40 11.76 2.94
N GLU A 13 11.66 11.35 2.80
CA GLU A 13 12.82 12.01 3.45
C GLU A 13 12.87 13.51 3.16
N LEU A 14 12.20 13.97 2.09
CA LEU A 14 12.03 15.38 1.76
C LEU A 14 11.32 16.17 2.88
N ALA A 15 10.48 15.52 3.68
CA ALA A 15 9.82 16.15 4.83
C ALA A 15 10.77 16.37 6.01
N ALA A 16 11.86 15.61 6.15
CA ALA A 16 12.84 15.83 7.21
C ALA A 16 13.61 17.15 7.02
N PHE A 17 13.68 17.66 5.78
CA PHE A 17 14.34 18.92 5.43
C PHE A 17 13.37 20.10 5.22
N ALA A 18 12.06 19.89 5.35
CA ALA A 18 11.06 20.94 5.19
C ALA A 18 10.71 21.60 6.53
N ALA A 19 10.34 22.89 6.52
CA ALA A 19 9.86 23.59 7.71
C ALA A 19 8.67 22.85 8.34
N SER A 20 8.61 22.81 9.67
CA SER A 20 7.58 22.07 10.43
C SER A 20 6.14 22.39 10.00
N SER A 21 5.85 23.62 9.60
CA SER A 21 4.54 24.04 9.08
C SER A 21 4.17 23.44 7.72
N VAL A 22 5.16 23.22 6.85
CA VAL A 22 4.98 22.55 5.55
C VAL A 22 4.77 21.06 5.77
N VAL A 23 5.54 20.46 6.68
CA VAL A 23 5.37 19.04 7.07
C VAL A 23 3.99 18.77 7.66
N GLU A 24 3.48 19.66 8.52
CA GLU A 24 2.16 19.53 9.14
C GLU A 24 1.03 19.64 8.10
N SER A 25 1.17 20.56 7.14
CA SER A 25 0.18 20.75 6.06
C SER A 25 0.16 19.56 5.10
N VAL A 26 1.33 19.00 4.77
CA VAL A 26 1.46 17.78 3.94
C VAL A 26 0.87 16.58 4.69
N LYS A 27 1.18 16.39 5.98
CA LYS A 27 0.62 15.32 6.82
C LYS A 27 -0.90 15.37 6.87
N LYS A 28 -1.49 16.55 7.07
CA LYS A 28 -2.96 16.71 7.13
C LYS A 28 -3.62 16.39 5.80
N ALA A 29 -3.06 16.87 4.68
CA ALA A 29 -3.54 16.54 3.35
C ALA A 29 -3.38 15.03 3.03
N GLN A 30 -2.28 14.40 3.44
CA GLN A 30 -2.07 12.95 3.30
C GLN A 30 -3.04 12.13 4.16
N ALA A 31 -3.38 12.60 5.37
CA ALA A 31 -4.37 11.97 6.24
C ALA A 31 -5.77 12.02 5.61
N GLU A 32 -6.15 13.13 4.99
CA GLU A 32 -7.44 13.24 4.29
C GLU A 32 -7.51 12.36 3.03
N VAL A 33 -6.44 12.32 2.23
CA VAL A 33 -6.36 11.45 1.04
C VAL A 33 -6.39 9.96 1.44
N SER A 34 -5.62 9.57 2.45
CA SER A 34 -5.57 8.19 2.93
C SER A 34 -6.93 7.74 3.51
N ALA A 35 -7.63 8.62 4.23
CA ALA A 35 -8.98 8.36 4.71
C ALA A 35 -9.94 8.09 3.55
N ASN A 36 -9.93 8.91 2.49
CA ASN A 36 -10.78 8.69 1.32
C ASN A 36 -10.51 7.36 0.60
N ILE A 37 -9.23 6.98 0.48
CA ILE A 37 -8.83 5.70 -0.13
C ILE A 37 -9.33 4.53 0.71
N LEU A 38 -9.09 4.55 2.03
CA LEU A 38 -9.53 3.51 2.94
C LEU A 38 -11.06 3.41 3.01
N GLN A 39 -11.77 4.54 3.05
CA GLN A 39 -13.24 4.55 3.03
C GLN A 39 -13.80 3.93 1.75
N ARG A 40 -13.19 4.23 0.60
CA ARG A 40 -13.55 3.59 -0.68
C ARG A 40 -13.32 2.08 -0.62
N ALA A 41 -12.16 1.64 -0.11
CA ALA A 41 -11.85 0.23 0.02
C ALA A 41 -12.81 -0.52 0.95
N ILE A 42 -13.11 0.05 2.14
CA ILE A 42 -14.11 -0.48 3.07
C ILE A 42 -15.49 -0.59 2.39
N SER A 43 -15.89 0.42 1.61
CA SER A 43 -17.17 0.41 0.90
C SER A 43 -17.26 -0.75 -0.09
N ILE A 44 -16.18 -1.02 -0.83
CA ILE A 44 -16.09 -2.18 -1.73
C ILE A 44 -16.17 -3.50 -0.94
N CYS A 45 -15.47 -3.61 0.19
CA CYS A 45 -15.55 -4.80 1.05
C CYS A 45 -16.96 -5.04 1.57
N LYS A 46 -17.65 -3.98 2.04
CA LYS A 46 -19.04 -4.04 2.51
C LYS A 46 -20.00 -4.50 1.41
N GLN A 47 -19.88 -3.96 0.20
CA GLN A 47 -20.71 -4.35 -0.96
C GLN A 47 -20.54 -5.83 -1.32
N ASN A 48 -19.36 -6.40 -1.10
CA ASN A 48 -19.06 -7.80 -1.35
C ASN A 48 -19.24 -8.69 -0.09
N MET A 49 -19.81 -8.15 0.99
CA MET A 49 -20.01 -8.86 2.27
C MET A 49 -18.72 -9.44 2.88
N VAL A 50 -17.59 -8.76 2.67
CA VAL A 50 -16.28 -9.12 3.22
C VAL A 50 -16.01 -8.28 4.46
N ARG A 51 -15.69 -8.95 5.58
CA ARG A 51 -15.21 -8.26 6.79
C ARG A 51 -13.83 -7.69 6.54
N ALA A 52 -13.66 -6.40 6.80
CA ALA A 52 -12.39 -5.71 6.65
C ALA A 52 -12.08 -4.86 7.88
N GLU A 53 -10.81 -4.83 8.23
CA GLU A 53 -10.22 -3.88 9.19
C GLU A 53 -9.17 -3.04 8.47
N THR A 54 -8.80 -1.91 9.05
CA THR A 54 -7.83 -0.99 8.45
C THR A 54 -6.67 -0.72 9.38
N LEU A 55 -5.45 -0.79 8.85
CA LEU A 55 -4.23 -0.38 9.53
C LEU A 55 -3.52 0.69 8.73
N ILE A 56 -3.01 1.70 9.43
CA ILE A 56 -2.19 2.77 8.85
C ILE A 56 -0.82 2.69 9.49
N PHE A 57 0.21 2.55 8.66
CA PHE A 57 1.60 2.61 9.10
C PHE A 57 2.28 3.84 8.49
N GLN A 58 3.42 4.23 9.08
CA GLN A 58 4.25 5.31 8.58
C GLN A 58 5.67 4.79 8.38
N GLY A 59 6.22 5.03 7.19
CA GLY A 59 7.58 4.60 6.88
C GLY A 59 7.80 4.41 5.38
N ASP A 60 8.82 3.64 5.04
CA ASP A 60 9.04 3.17 3.67
C ASP A 60 8.01 2.08 3.33
N PRO A 61 7.24 2.21 2.22
CA PRO A 61 6.18 1.26 1.90
C PRO A 61 6.61 -0.19 1.71
N LYS A 62 7.79 -0.45 1.13
CA LYS A 62 8.23 -1.83 0.84
C LYS A 62 8.62 -2.55 2.14
N ASP A 63 9.18 -1.83 3.11
CA ASP A 63 9.57 -2.38 4.41
C ASP A 63 8.37 -2.55 5.33
N GLU A 64 7.53 -1.52 5.47
CA GLU A 64 6.38 -1.55 6.38
C GLU A 64 5.33 -2.59 5.95
N ILE A 65 5.16 -2.83 4.66
CA ILE A 65 4.26 -3.91 4.18
C ILE A 65 4.79 -5.30 4.60
N CYS A 66 6.09 -5.56 4.45
CA CYS A 66 6.67 -6.85 4.83
C CYS A 66 6.58 -7.06 6.35
N LYS A 67 6.90 -6.04 7.14
CA LYS A 67 6.76 -6.07 8.60
C LYS A 67 5.32 -6.30 9.04
N ALA A 68 4.36 -5.62 8.43
CA ALA A 68 2.94 -5.77 8.76
C ALA A 68 2.45 -7.20 8.45
N ALA A 69 2.89 -7.79 7.33
CA ALA A 69 2.56 -9.17 6.98
C ALA A 69 3.13 -10.16 8.00
N GLU A 70 4.37 -9.95 8.46
CA GLU A 70 5.03 -10.77 9.48
C GLU A 70 4.33 -10.64 10.85
N GLN A 71 4.09 -9.41 11.31
CA GLN A 71 3.44 -9.16 12.61
C GLN A 71 2.00 -9.69 12.66
N SER A 72 1.27 -9.57 11.56
CA SER A 72 -0.14 -9.97 11.49
C SER A 72 -0.31 -11.46 11.18
N HIS A 73 0.77 -12.19 10.91
CA HIS A 73 0.77 -13.62 10.59
C HIS A 73 -0.24 -13.99 9.49
N VAL A 74 -0.28 -13.19 8.41
CA VAL A 74 -1.26 -13.38 7.34
C VAL A 74 -0.95 -14.62 6.49
N ASP A 75 -2.00 -15.29 6.03
CA ASP A 75 -1.87 -16.44 5.12
C ASP A 75 -1.37 -16.03 3.71
N MET A 76 -1.63 -14.77 3.31
CA MET A 76 -1.28 -14.23 2.00
C MET A 76 -1.24 -12.70 2.01
N LEU A 77 -0.26 -12.13 1.31
CA LEU A 77 -0.17 -10.71 1.02
C LEU A 77 -0.71 -10.42 -0.39
N VAL A 78 -1.70 -9.52 -0.51
CA VAL A 78 -2.28 -9.11 -1.80
C VAL A 78 -1.89 -7.68 -2.12
N ILE A 79 -1.28 -7.45 -3.27
CA ILE A 79 -0.76 -6.12 -3.66
C ILE A 79 -1.01 -5.85 -5.16
N GLY A 80 -1.37 -4.61 -5.49
CA GLY A 80 -1.55 -4.17 -6.86
C GLY A 80 -0.23 -3.86 -7.58
N SER A 81 -0.23 -3.95 -8.90
CA SER A 81 0.85 -3.46 -9.76
C SER A 81 0.37 -2.32 -10.65
N ARG A 82 1.27 -1.37 -10.96
CA ARG A 82 0.98 -0.24 -11.86
C ARG A 82 0.98 -0.61 -13.35
N GLY A 83 1.34 -1.85 -13.71
CA GLY A 83 1.30 -2.31 -15.11
C GLY A 83 2.23 -1.57 -16.08
N LEU A 84 3.28 -0.90 -15.58
CA LEU A 84 4.30 -0.29 -16.41
C LEU A 84 5.03 -1.41 -17.17
N GLY A 85 4.98 -1.42 -18.51
CA GLY A 85 5.53 -2.49 -19.36
C GLY A 85 6.99 -2.87 -19.08
N GLY A 86 7.45 -4.01 -19.63
CA GLY A 86 8.72 -4.67 -19.29
C GLY A 86 9.97 -3.80 -19.26
N LEU A 87 10.05 -2.73 -20.06
CA LEU A 87 11.22 -1.85 -20.13
C LEU A 87 11.23 -0.71 -19.08
N LYS A 88 10.10 -0.40 -18.42
CA LYS A 88 10.05 0.59 -17.32
C LYS A 88 10.35 -0.01 -15.94
N ARG A 89 10.56 -1.33 -15.85
CA ARG A 89 10.85 -2.07 -14.61
C ARG A 89 12.27 -1.82 -14.06
N ALA A 90 13.19 -1.42 -14.93
CA ALA A 90 14.62 -1.33 -14.59
C ALA A 90 15.03 -0.09 -13.80
N PHE A 91 14.15 0.89 -13.56
CA PHE A 91 14.61 2.22 -13.13
C PHE A 91 14.59 2.53 -11.62
N LEU A 92 14.07 1.67 -10.71
CA LEU A 92 14.21 1.86 -9.24
C LEU A 92 13.72 0.70 -8.33
N GLY A 93 13.38 -0.48 -8.87
CA GLY A 93 12.64 -1.49 -8.10
C GLY A 93 11.19 -1.06 -7.82
N SER A 94 10.29 -2.00 -7.55
CA SER A 94 8.89 -1.67 -7.21
C SER A 94 8.50 -2.28 -5.87
N VAL A 95 7.56 -1.67 -5.15
CA VAL A 95 7.01 -2.23 -3.90
C VAL A 95 6.54 -3.66 -4.10
N SER A 96 5.86 -3.96 -5.21
CA SER A 96 5.40 -5.31 -5.56
C SER A 96 6.52 -6.30 -5.81
N ASP A 97 7.61 -5.84 -6.43
CA ASP A 97 8.78 -6.66 -6.70
C ASP A 97 9.56 -6.94 -5.41
N TYR A 98 9.73 -5.93 -4.56
CA TYR A 98 10.35 -6.10 -3.26
C TYR A 98 9.57 -7.09 -2.38
N CYS A 99 8.25 -6.90 -2.25
CA CYS A 99 7.40 -7.78 -1.45
C CYS A 99 7.46 -9.23 -1.97
N ALA A 100 7.45 -9.44 -3.29
CA ALA A 100 7.54 -10.79 -3.86
C ALA A 100 8.82 -11.55 -3.49
N HIS A 101 9.92 -10.83 -3.22
CA HIS A 101 11.20 -11.43 -2.84
C HIS A 101 11.43 -11.49 -1.33
N HIS A 102 10.75 -10.65 -0.53
CA HIS A 102 11.09 -10.46 0.90
C HIS A 102 9.93 -10.75 1.86
N ALA A 103 8.68 -10.84 1.41
CA ALA A 103 7.56 -11.13 2.30
C ALA A 103 7.69 -12.55 2.88
N CYS A 104 7.34 -12.69 4.17
CA CYS A 104 7.36 -13.97 4.87
C CYS A 104 6.22 -14.93 4.45
N CYS A 105 5.33 -14.50 3.55
CA CYS A 105 4.12 -15.21 3.15
C CYS A 105 3.93 -15.18 1.62
N PRO A 106 3.08 -16.05 1.05
CA PRO A 106 2.73 -16.01 -0.36
C PRO A 106 2.23 -14.61 -0.79
N VAL A 107 2.70 -14.13 -1.95
CA VAL A 107 2.34 -12.81 -2.48
C VAL A 107 1.52 -12.94 -3.75
N LEU A 108 0.31 -12.38 -3.75
CA LEU A 108 -0.54 -12.24 -4.92
C LEU A 108 -0.43 -10.84 -5.52
N ILE A 109 0.20 -10.74 -6.69
CA ILE A 109 0.30 -9.48 -7.44
C ILE A 109 -0.86 -9.33 -8.41
N VAL A 110 -1.75 -8.38 -8.14
CA VAL A 110 -2.91 -8.07 -8.98
C VAL A 110 -2.50 -7.10 -10.09
N LYS A 111 -2.62 -7.53 -11.34
CA LYS A 111 -2.36 -6.70 -12.53
C LYS A 111 -3.57 -5.80 -12.82
N PRO A 112 -3.36 -4.61 -13.42
CA PRO A 112 -4.47 -3.80 -13.88
C PRO A 112 -5.28 -4.59 -14.92
N PRO A 113 -6.62 -4.38 -14.98
CA PRO A 113 -7.46 -5.02 -15.97
C PRO A 113 -6.93 -4.69 -17.38
N LYS A 114 -6.88 -5.69 -18.25
CA LYS A 114 -6.57 -5.46 -19.66
C LYS A 114 -7.71 -4.61 -20.23
N HIS A 115 -7.41 -3.42 -20.76
CA HIS A 115 -8.35 -2.75 -21.64
C HIS A 115 -8.62 -3.68 -22.83
N ILE A 116 -9.81 -4.29 -22.85
CA ILE A 116 -10.34 -4.89 -24.07
C ILE A 116 -10.72 -3.69 -24.95
N LYS A 117 -9.95 -3.46 -26.01
CA LYS A 117 -10.30 -2.48 -27.04
C LYS A 117 -11.57 -2.92 -27.77
#